data_AF-A0A5E7FD56-F1
#
_entry.id   AF-A0A5E7FD56-F1
#
_cell.length_a   1.000
_cell.length_b   1.000
_cell.length_c   1.000
_cell.angle_alpha   90.00
_cell.angle_beta   90.00
_cell.angle_gamma   90.00
#
_symmetry.space_group_name_H-M   'P 1'
#
loop_
_entity.id
_entity.type
_entity.pdbx_description
1 polymer ?
#
loop_
_entity_poly.entity_id
_entity_poly.type
_entity_poly.pdbx_seq_one_letter_code
_entity_poly.pdbx_strand_id
1 'polypeptide(L)' 'MRNGMRTYCKTATEGFNLYDNEKKLRLQTTYQTRAEAEYECQQRNMERLQIVHSEGEAQLGR' A
#
# COMPACT_ATOMS: atom_id res chain seq x y z
N MET A 1 -36.02 23.94 2.71
CA MET A 1 -34.74 23.91 1.98
C MET A 1 -33.69 23.29 2.89
N ARG A 2 -33.04 22.18 2.50
CA ARG A 2 -31.94 21.57 3.28
C ARG A 2 -30.61 22.11 2.74
N ASN A 3 -30.03 23.07 3.44
CA ASN A 3 -28.70 23.59 3.11
C ASN A 3 -27.66 22.55 3.54
N GLY A 4 -27.19 21.72 2.61
CA GLY A 4 -26.08 20.82 2.86
C GLY A 4 -24.79 21.61 3.02
N MET A 5 -24.17 21.53 4.20
CA MET A 5 -22.84 22.08 4.45
C MET A 5 -21.80 21.21 3.75
N ARG A 6 -21.11 21.75 2.74
CA ARG A 6 -19.93 21.09 2.15
C ARG A 6 -18.71 21.36 3.03
N THR A 7 -18.19 20.32 3.68
CA THR A 7 -16.89 20.37 4.34
C THR A 7 -15.83 19.78 3.41
N TYR A 8 -14.70 20.47 3.28
CA TYR A 8 -13.55 19.98 2.54
C TYR A 8 -12.43 19.70 3.54
N CYS A 9 -11.79 18.52 3.44
CA CYS A 9 -10.61 18.23 4.23
C CYS A 9 -9.49 19.23 3.88
N LYS A 10 -9.00 19.95 4.88
CA LYS A 10 -7.83 20.85 4.77
C LYS A 10 -6.51 20.12 5.03
N THR A 11 -6.57 18.84 5.39
CA THR A 11 -5.39 18.01 5.57
C THR A 11 -4.66 17.93 4.23
N ALA A 12 -3.43 18.45 4.20
CA ALA A 12 -2.57 18.28 3.04
C ALA A 12 -2.40 16.78 2.79
N THR A 13 -2.42 16.35 1.52
CA THR A 13 -2.04 14.99 1.13
C THR A 13 -0.52 14.87 1.25
N GLU A 14 0.00 15.05 2.46
CA GLU A 14 1.41 14.93 2.76
C GLU A 14 1.73 13.44 2.92
N GLY A 15 2.69 12.97 2.12
CA GLY A 15 3.33 11.66 2.31
C GLY A 15 2.67 10.47 1.60
N PHE A 16 1.46 10.59 1.06
CA PHE A 16 0.84 9.51 0.28
C PHE A 16 0.80 9.85 -1.21
N ASN A 17 1.87 9.48 -1.92
CA ASN A 17 1.80 9.42 -3.37
C ASN A 17 0.97 8.17 -3.76
N LEU A 18 -0.27 8.40 -4.16
CA LEU A 18 -1.22 7.38 -4.65
C LEU A 18 -0.62 6.52 -5.77
N TYR A 19 0.31 7.09 -6.53
CA TYR A 19 1.01 6.47 -7.65
C TYR A 19 2.47 6.15 -7.35
N ASP A 20 2.90 6.17 -6.09
CA ASP A 20 4.20 5.61 -5.72
C ASP A 20 4.13 4.10 -5.95
N ASN A 21 4.64 3.73 -7.12
CA ASN A 21 4.76 2.37 -7.60
C ASN A 21 6.24 1.96 -7.63
N GLU A 22 7.17 2.81 -7.17
CA GLU A 22 8.61 2.57 -7.29
C GLU A 22 9.02 1.27 -6.60
N LYS A 23 8.36 0.94 -5.49
CA LYS A 23 8.61 -0.27 -4.70
C LYS A 23 7.55 -1.36 -4.89
N LYS A 24 6.49 -1.12 -5.67
CA LYS A 24 5.42 -2.10 -5.88
C LYS A 24 5.84 -3.11 -6.93
N LEU A 25 5.97 -4.36 -6.53
CA LEU A 25 6.24 -5.47 -7.45
C LEU A 25 4.95 -5.85 -8.18
N ARG A 26 5.01 -5.91 -9.51
CA ARG A 26 3.90 -6.48 -10.30
C ARG A 26 3.90 -8.00 -10.15
N LEU A 27 2.72 -8.55 -9.93
CA LEU A 27 2.47 -9.98 -10.01
C LEU A 27 2.60 -10.46 -11.46
N GLN A 28 2.86 -11.75 -11.64
CA GLN A 28 2.81 -12.36 -12.97
C GLN A 28 1.36 -12.40 -13.47
N THR A 29 1.16 -12.29 -14.78
CA THR A 29 -0.18 -12.32 -15.39
C THR A 29 -0.71 -13.72 -15.64
N THR A 30 0.08 -14.75 -15.31
CA THR A 30 -0.12 -16.13 -15.75
C THR A 30 -0.51 -17.06 -14.61
N TYR A 31 -1.41 -16.63 -13.73
CA TYR A 31 -2.04 -17.53 -12.75
C TYR A 31 -3.26 -18.19 -13.38
N GLN A 32 -3.46 -19.48 -13.12
CA GLN A 32 -4.56 -20.23 -13.74
C GLN A 32 -5.89 -19.96 -13.05
N THR A 33 -5.86 -19.65 -11.75
CA THR A 33 -7.05 -19.23 -11.02
C THR A 33 -6.83 -17.93 -10.28
N ARG A 34 -7.94 -17.23 -10.01
CA ARG A 34 -7.94 -16.04 -9.17
C ARG A 34 -7.40 -16.32 -7.77
N ALA A 35 -7.73 -17.48 -7.19
CA ALA A 35 -7.29 -17.87 -5.86
C ALA A 35 -5.76 -17.99 -5.76
N GLU A 36 -5.11 -18.55 -6.79
CA GLU A 36 -3.65 -18.62 -6.87
C GLU A 36 -3.01 -17.23 -6.93
N ALA A 37 -3.57 -16.33 -7.75
CA ALA A 37 -3.09 -14.96 -7.84
C ALA A 37 -3.22 -14.19 -6.52
N GLU A 38 -4.35 -14.38 -5.81
CA GLU A 38 -4.60 -13.77 -4.52
C GLU A 38 -3.66 -14.31 -3.44
N TYR A 39 -3.42 -15.62 -3.41
CA TYR A 39 -2.48 -16.25 -2.50
C TYR A 39 -1.06 -15.69 -2.68
N GLU A 40 -0.55 -15.66 -3.91
CA GLU A 40 0.78 -15.11 -4.24
C GLU A 40 0.90 -13.63 -3.91
N CYS A 41 -0.15 -12.85 -4.15
CA CYS A 41 -0.23 -11.45 -3.74
C CYS A 41 -0.06 -11.29 -2.22
N GLN A 42 -0.80 -12.08 -1.45
CA GLN A 42 -0.75 -12.05 0.01
C GLN A 42 0.63 -12.42 0.52
N GLN A 43 1.22 -13.52 0.02
CA GLN A 43 2.56 -13.97 0.41
C GLN A 43 3.61 -12.87 0.20
N ARG A 44 3.68 -12.29 -1.02
CA ARG A 44 4.65 -11.24 -1.34
C ARG A 44 4.45 -9.97 -0.51
N ASN A 45 3.20 -9.60 -0.24
CA ASN A 45 2.89 -8.44 0.60
C ASN A 45 3.34 -8.66 2.04
N MET A 46 3.16 -9.88 2.59
CA MET A 46 3.63 -10.22 3.93
C MET A 46 5.16 -10.19 4.02
N GLU A 47 5.86 -10.79 3.05
CA GLU A 47 7.33 -10.73 2.99
C GLU A 47 7.82 -9.29 2.92
N ARG A 48 7.20 -8.45 2.07
CA ARG A 48 7.58 -7.04 1.94
C ARG A 48 7.30 -6.26 3.23
N LEU A 49 6.19 -6.54 3.89
CA LEU A 49 5.82 -5.91 5.15
C LEU A 49 6.86 -6.22 6.24
N GLN A 50 7.29 -7.48 6.35
CA GLN A 50 8.35 -7.89 7.27
C GLN A 50 9.66 -7.12 7.01
N ILE A 51 10.09 -7.01 5.76
CA ILE A 51 11.29 -6.25 5.37
C ILE A 51 11.15 -4.78 5.79
N VAL A 52 10.03 -4.13 5.48
CA VAL A 52 9.80 -2.72 5.82
C VAL A 52 9.81 -2.50 7.34
N HIS A 53 9.24 -3.42 8.12
CA HIS A 53 9.32 -3.34 9.58
C HIS A 53 10.76 -3.40 10.08
N SER A 54 11.56 -4.34 9.57
CA SER A 54 12.98 -4.44 9.95
C SER A 54 13.81 -3.23 9.50
N GLU A 55 13.55 -2.68 8.31
CA GLU A 55 14.20 -1.45 7.81
C GLU A 55 13.84 -0.22 8.65
N GLY A 56 12.58 -0.10 9.08
CA GLY A 56 12.10 0.98 9.93
C GLY A 56 12.70 0.93 11.33
N GLU A 57 12.81 -0.25 11.93
CA GLU A 57 13.48 -0.45 13.22
C GLU A 57 14.97 -0.07 13.16
N ALA A 58 15.67 -0.40 12.06
CA ALA A 58 17.05 0.00 11.86
C ALA A 58 17.25 1.52 11.69
N GLN A 59 16.23 2.26 11.24
CA GLN A 59 16.27 3.71 11.05
C GLN A 59 15.91 4.50 12.31
N LEU A 60 15.13 3.92 13.23
CA LEU A 60 14.76 4.49 14.53
C LEU A 60 15.82 4.23 15.63
N GLY A 61 16.84 3.43 15.36
CA GLY A 61 17.95 3.12 16.28
C GLY A 61 19.18 4.03 16.17
N ARG A 62 19.03 5.30 15.77
CA ARG A 62 20.11 6.31 15.82
C ARG A 62 19.71 7.52 16.63
#